data_AF-R9JM79-F1
#
_entry.id   AF-R9JM79-F1
#
_cell.length_a   1.000
_cell.length_b   1.000
_cell.length_c   1.000
_cell.angle_alpha   90.00
_cell.angle_beta   90.00
_cell.angle_gamma   90.00
#
_symmetry.space_group_name_H-M   'P 1'
#
loop_
_entity.id
_entity.type
_entity.pdbx_description
1 polymer ?
#
loop_
_entity_poly.entity_id
_entity_poly.type
_entity_poly.pdbx_seq_one_letter_code
_entity_poly.pdbx_strand_id
1 'polypeptide(L)'
;MIIIREIEQVVPLKIGFIGYNSQLTQDGLRKFAENNKEDVAIYNYKQSYIRLKDGTEIFGLYENRIGDLRGRRLDQFILFDDERWEIKWKKYNFNKQIMERCLSDYSCIPEEFQILEYEDIR
;
A
#
# COMPACT_ATOMS: atom_id res chain seq x y z
N MET A 1 27.98 28.26 -18.82
CA MET A 1 27.77 27.49 -17.58
C MET A 1 26.36 26.95 -17.63
N ILE A 2 26.19 25.68 -18.00
CA ILE A 2 24.87 25.04 -18.09
C ILE A 2 24.53 24.54 -16.68
N ILE A 3 23.51 25.14 -16.06
CA ILE A 3 22.95 24.63 -14.82
C ILE A 3 22.07 23.45 -15.23
N ILE A 4 22.61 22.24 -15.15
CA ILE A 4 21.81 21.02 -15.24
C ILE A 4 21.05 20.96 -13.91
N ARG A 5 19.80 21.41 -13.89
CA ARG A 5 18.88 21.08 -12.80
C ARG A 5 18.66 19.58 -12.89
N GLU A 6 19.21 18.81 -11.94
CA GLU A 6 18.84 17.42 -11.77
C GLU A 6 17.31 17.38 -11.61
N ILE A 7 16.63 16.81 -12.59
CA ILE A 7 15.22 16.48 -12.47
C ILE A 7 15.22 15.33 -11.47
N GLU A 8 14.86 15.60 -10.21
CA GLU A 8 14.55 14.52 -9.25
C GLU A 8 13.50 13.63 -9.91
N GLN A 9 13.91 12.45 -10.37
CA GLN A 9 12.97 11.46 -10.86
C GLN A 9 12.17 10.99 -9.66
N VAL A 10 10.92 11.45 -9.58
CA VAL A 10 9.95 10.89 -8.64
C VAL A 10 9.72 9.45 -9.07
N VAL A 11 10.37 8.52 -8.37
CA VAL A 11 10.18 7.09 -8.58
C VAL A 11 8.75 6.76 -8.11
N PRO A 12 7.94 6.07 -8.93
CA PRO A 12 6.59 5.73 -8.52
C PRO A 12 6.59 4.86 -7.26
N LEU A 13 5.68 5.17 -6.33
CA LEU A 13 5.63 4.50 -5.04
C LEU A 13 5.09 3.08 -5.16
N LYS A 14 5.56 2.21 -4.28
CA LYS A 14 4.96 0.87 -4.08
C LYS A 14 4.28 0.79 -2.73
N ILE A 15 2.97 0.65 -2.76
CA ILE A 15 2.12 0.71 -1.57
C ILE A 15 1.53 -0.67 -1.30
N GLY A 16 1.76 -1.19 -0.09
CA GLY A 16 1.04 -2.34 0.42
C GLY A 16 -0.27 -1.91 1.05
N PHE A 17 -1.36 -2.60 0.76
CA PHE A 17 -2.67 -2.31 1.34
C PHE A 17 -3.24 -3.59 1.95
N ILE A 18 -3.70 -3.53 3.19
CA ILE A 18 -4.28 -4.69 3.85
C ILE A 18 -5.47 -4.32 4.73
N GLY A 19 -6.50 -5.15 4.69
CA GLY A 19 -7.54 -5.16 5.72
C GLY A 19 -7.52 -6.43 6.55
N TYR A 20 -8.32 -6.44 7.62
CA TYR A 20 -8.37 -7.55 8.60
C TYR A 20 -8.50 -8.94 7.94
N ASN A 21 -9.22 -9.03 6.83
CA ASN A 21 -9.34 -10.22 6.01
C ASN A 21 -9.31 -9.88 4.51
N SER A 22 -9.36 -10.91 3.67
CA SER A 22 -9.28 -10.75 2.22
C SER A 22 -10.43 -9.94 1.63
N GLN A 23 -11.63 -10.08 2.21
CA GLN A 23 -12.82 -9.35 1.78
C GLN A 23 -12.66 -7.85 2.07
N LEU A 24 -12.25 -7.49 3.30
CA LEU A 24 -12.05 -6.10 3.69
C LEU A 24 -10.92 -5.43 2.89
N THR A 25 -9.86 -6.19 2.58
CA THR A 25 -8.79 -5.72 1.69
C THR A 25 -9.32 -5.39 0.30
N GLN A 26 -10.15 -6.26 -0.28
CA GLN A 26 -10.75 -6.04 -1.61
C GLN A 26 -11.75 -4.88 -1.62
N ASP A 27 -12.60 -4.81 -0.61
CA ASP A 27 -13.58 -3.73 -0.48
C ASP A 27 -12.89 -2.37 -0.29
N GLY A 28 -11.81 -2.31 0.50
CA GLY A 28 -11.00 -1.12 0.68
C GLY A 28 -10.33 -0.66 -0.61
N LEU A 29 -9.71 -1.58 -1.36
CA LEU A 29 -9.13 -1.27 -2.67
C LEU A 29 -10.18 -0.78 -3.68
N ARG A 30 -11.36 -1.40 -3.69
CA ARG A 30 -12.49 -0.94 -4.53
C ARG A 30 -12.88 0.49 -4.15
N LYS A 31 -13.12 0.76 -2.86
CA LYS A 31 -13.48 2.10 -2.36
C LYS A 31 -12.41 3.13 -2.72
N PHE A 32 -11.14 2.80 -2.52
CA PHE A 32 -10.02 3.66 -2.91
C PHE A 32 -10.06 3.97 -4.42
N ALA A 33 -10.23 2.96 -5.27
CA ALA A 33 -10.26 3.14 -6.71
C ALA A 33 -11.45 3.98 -7.17
N GLU A 34 -12.62 3.79 -6.55
CA GLU A 34 -13.83 4.56 -6.84
C GLU A 34 -13.68 6.03 -6.44
N ASN A 35 -13.15 6.28 -5.24
CA ASN A 35 -12.92 7.63 -4.71
C ASN A 35 -11.86 8.41 -5.51
N ASN A 36 -10.89 7.71 -6.10
CA ASN A 36 -9.78 8.30 -6.86
C ASN A 36 -9.85 7.94 -8.35
N LYS A 37 -11.05 7.70 -8.89
CA LYS A 37 -11.24 7.20 -10.27
C LYS A 37 -10.56 8.06 -11.33
N GLU A 38 -10.37 9.35 -11.06
CA GLU A 38 -9.71 10.29 -11.97
C GLU A 38 -8.21 10.06 -12.04
N ASP A 39 -7.60 9.50 -11.00
CA ASP A 39 -6.15 9.24 -10.91
C ASP A 39 -5.79 7.78 -11.18
N VAL A 40 -6.77 6.87 -11.13
CA VAL A 40 -6.59 5.46 -11.43
C VAL A 40 -6.40 5.24 -12.94
N ALA A 41 -5.25 4.68 -13.32
CA ALA A 41 -4.96 4.24 -14.68
C ALA A 41 -5.35 2.78 -14.91
N ILE A 42 -5.14 1.91 -13.92
CA ILE A 42 -5.53 0.49 -13.95
C ILE A 42 -6.13 0.11 -12.61
N TYR A 43 -7.25 -0.60 -12.65
CA TYR A 43 -7.77 -1.34 -11.50
C TYR A 43 -8.00 -2.80 -11.89
N ASN A 44 -7.29 -3.72 -11.23
CA ASN A 44 -7.42 -5.16 -11.41
C ASN A 44 -7.90 -5.82 -10.12
N TYR A 45 -9.21 -5.97 -10.00
CA TYR A 45 -9.86 -6.61 -8.86
C TYR A 45 -9.33 -8.03 -8.57
N LYS A 46 -9.13 -8.85 -9.60
CA LYS A 46 -8.69 -10.25 -9.43
C LYS A 46 -7.28 -10.37 -8.83
N GLN A 47 -6.43 -9.39 -9.11
CA GLN A 47 -5.06 -9.33 -8.60
C GLN A 47 -4.90 -8.40 -7.40
N SER A 48 -5.98 -7.74 -6.98
CA SER A 48 -5.95 -6.78 -5.87
C SER A 48 -4.94 -5.67 -6.14
N TYR A 49 -4.99 -5.12 -7.34
CA TYR A 49 -3.95 -4.24 -7.85
C TYR A 49 -4.55 -2.96 -8.41
N ILE A 50 -3.94 -1.83 -8.07
CA ILE A 50 -4.23 -0.52 -8.63
C ILE A 50 -2.92 0.08 -9.15
N ARG A 51 -2.97 0.69 -10.32
CA ARG A 51 -1.91 1.58 -10.81
C ARG A 51 -2.49 2.96 -11.06
N LEU A 52 -1.86 3.97 -10.47
CA LEU A 52 -2.20 5.37 -10.69
C LEU A 52 -1.51 5.93 -11.94
N LYS A 53 -1.96 7.10 -12.40
CA LYS A 53 -1.45 7.78 -13.61
C LYS A 53 0.01 8.20 -13.49
N ASP A 54 0.49 8.49 -12.28
CA ASP A 54 1.89 8.79 -11.98
C ASP A 54 2.78 7.52 -11.96
N GLY A 55 2.18 6.33 -12.10
CA GLY A 55 2.85 5.04 -12.06
C GLY A 55 2.83 4.37 -10.69
N THR A 56 2.34 5.03 -9.63
CA THR A 56 2.27 4.47 -8.28
C THR A 56 1.45 3.19 -8.27
N GLU A 57 1.96 2.17 -7.60
CA GLU A 57 1.37 0.83 -7.56
C GLU A 57 0.86 0.50 -6.16
N ILE A 58 -0.39 0.03 -6.06
CA ILE A 58 -1.01 -0.39 -4.80
C ILE A 58 -1.37 -1.86 -4.90
N PHE A 59 -0.91 -2.66 -3.93
CA PHE A 59 -1.10 -4.11 -3.89
C PHE A 59 -1.83 -4.54 -2.63
N GLY A 60 -2.91 -5.30 -2.80
CA GLY A 60 -3.57 -6.01 -1.71
C GLY A 60 -2.67 -7.11 -1.15
N LEU A 61 -2.41 -7.08 0.15
CA LEU A 61 -1.62 -8.08 0.85
C LEU A 61 -2.54 -9.12 1.51
N TYR A 62 -2.08 -10.36 1.53
CA TYR A 62 -2.83 -11.49 2.10
C TYR A 62 -1.89 -12.42 2.87
N GLU A 63 -2.34 -12.96 4.00
CA GLU A 63 -1.54 -13.83 4.87
C GLU A 63 -1.02 -15.08 4.16
N ASN A 64 -1.81 -15.64 3.24
CA ASN A 64 -1.43 -16.81 2.46
C ASN A 64 -0.43 -16.50 1.33
N ARG A 65 -0.03 -15.24 1.15
CA ARG A 65 0.87 -14.80 0.06
C ARG A 65 2.15 -14.13 0.55
N ILE A 66 2.56 -14.32 1.82
CA ILE A 66 3.84 -13.78 2.34
C ILE A 66 5.04 -14.21 1.47
N GLY A 67 5.01 -15.42 0.91
CA GLY A 67 6.04 -15.90 -0.02
C GLY A 67 6.19 -15.00 -1.25
N ASP A 68 5.09 -14.45 -1.77
CA ASP A 68 5.04 -13.59 -2.94
C ASP A 68 5.55 -12.16 -2.65
N LEU A 69 5.74 -11.84 -1.37
CA LEU A 69 6.26 -10.56 -0.89
C LEU A 69 7.78 -10.57 -0.73
N ARG A 70 8.43 -11.74 -0.79
CA ARG A 70 9.90 -11.82 -0.77
C ARG A 70 10.48 -11.06 -1.96
N GLY A 71 11.28 -10.03 -1.66
CA GLY A 71 11.92 -9.17 -2.67
C GLY A 71 11.04 -8.02 -3.17
N ARG A 72 9.79 -7.89 -2.69
CA ARG A 72 8.97 -6.70 -2.95
C ARG A 72 9.30 -5.63 -1.91
N ARG A 73 9.94 -4.57 -2.38
CA ARG A 73 10.17 -3.34 -1.62
C ARG A 73 8.90 -2.49 -1.65
N LEU A 74 8.43 -2.09 -0.47
CA LEU A 74 7.29 -1.20 -0.25
C LEU A 74 7.80 0.12 0.31
N ASP A 75 7.27 1.21 -0.22
CA ASP A 75 7.51 2.58 0.26
C ASP A 75 6.53 2.95 1.37
N GLN A 76 5.33 2.38 1.32
CA GLN A 76 4.26 2.64 2.28
C GLN A 76 3.42 1.39 2.52
N PHE A 77 2.87 1.28 3.72
CA PHE A 77 1.99 0.21 4.15
C PHE A 77 0.71 0.79 4.79
N ILE A 78 -0.43 0.54 4.17
CA ILE A 78 -1.74 1.04 4.60
C ILE A 78 -2.50 -0.09 5.30
N LEU A 79 -2.87 0.15 6.55
CA LEU A 79 -3.78 -0.66 7.35
C LEU A 79 -5.19 -0.11 7.20
N PHE A 80 -6.08 -0.89 6.60
CA PHE A 80 -7.47 -0.53 6.37
C PHE A 80 -8.41 -1.38 7.23
N ASP A 81 -9.08 -0.77 8.19
CA ASP A 81 -9.96 -1.52 9.11
C ASP A 81 -11.14 -0.66 9.56
N ASP A 82 -12.12 -1.28 10.22
CA ASP A 82 -13.17 -0.53 10.91
C ASP A 82 -12.69 0.03 12.27
N GLU A 83 -13.56 0.77 12.95
CA GLU A 83 -13.32 1.43 14.25
C GLU A 83 -12.70 0.52 15.34
N ARG A 84 -12.83 -0.82 15.20
CA ARG A 84 -12.30 -1.79 16.16
C ARG A 84 -10.81 -2.04 16.01
N TRP A 85 -10.24 -1.74 14.83
CA TRP A 85 -8.81 -1.91 14.51
C TRP A 85 -8.25 -3.30 14.88
N GLU A 86 -9.04 -4.35 14.65
CA GLU A 86 -8.65 -5.73 14.97
C GLU A 86 -7.40 -6.16 14.21
N ILE A 87 -7.12 -5.57 13.05
CA ILE A 87 -5.92 -5.82 12.26
C ILE A 87 -4.63 -5.54 13.03
N LYS A 88 -4.62 -4.54 13.94
CA LYS A 88 -3.41 -4.20 14.70
C LYS A 88 -3.04 -5.30 15.69
N TRP A 89 -4.04 -5.86 16.36
CA TRP A 89 -3.85 -6.78 17.49
C TRP A 89 -3.88 -8.23 17.03
N LYS A 90 -4.91 -8.62 16.26
CA LYS A 90 -5.09 -10.01 15.82
C LYS A 90 -4.16 -10.39 14.67
N LYS A 91 -3.70 -9.40 13.88
CA LYS A 91 -2.74 -9.61 12.77
C LYS A 91 -1.36 -9.02 13.05
N TYR A 92 -1.04 -8.73 14.32
CA TYR A 92 0.23 -8.13 14.75
C TYR A 92 1.46 -8.81 14.14
N ASN A 93 1.58 -10.14 14.26
CA ASN A 93 2.73 -10.89 13.76
C ASN A 93 2.87 -10.85 12.23
N PHE A 94 1.74 -10.75 11.52
CA PHE A 94 1.76 -10.61 10.08
C PHE A 94 2.23 -9.20 9.69
N ASN A 95 1.63 -8.16 10.27
CA ASN A 95 2.00 -6.77 10.01
C ASN A 95 3.47 -6.51 10.33
N LYS A 96 3.95 -7.01 11.46
CA LYS A 96 5.36 -6.93 11.86
C LYS A 96 6.29 -7.56 10.80
N GLN A 97 5.92 -8.72 10.25
CA GLN A 97 6.72 -9.34 9.17
C GLN A 97 6.72 -8.51 7.88
N ILE A 98 5.63 -7.82 7.55
CA ILE A 98 5.60 -6.90 6.40
C ILE A 98 6.54 -5.73 6.64
N MET A 99 6.43 -5.10 7.81
CA MET A 99 7.28 -3.98 8.19
C MET A 99 8.77 -4.35 8.14
N GLU A 100 9.17 -5.46 8.76
CA GLU A 100 10.57 -5.88 8.85
C GLU A 100 11.18 -6.37 7.53
N ARG A 101 10.36 -6.87 6.59
CA ARG A 101 10.87 -7.54 5.37
C ARG A 101 10.62 -6.79 4.08
N CYS A 102 9.62 -5.93 4.06
CA CYS A 102 9.13 -5.31 2.82
C CYS A 102 9.24 -3.79 2.88
N LEU A 103 9.06 -3.16 4.04
CA LEU A 103 9.11 -1.70 4.17
C LEU A 103 10.55 -1.20 3.98
N SER A 104 10.68 -0.12 3.21
CA SER A 104 11.96 0.38 2.74
C SER A 104 12.56 1.45 3.65
N ASP A 105 13.74 1.17 4.20
CA ASP A 105 14.55 2.18 4.92
C ASP A 105 15.02 3.36 4.04
N TYR A 106 15.02 3.18 2.71
CA TYR A 106 15.47 4.19 1.73
C TYR A 106 14.31 4.81 0.92
N SER A 107 13.10 4.86 1.49
CA SER A 107 11.95 5.46 0.79
C SER A 107 12.03 6.99 0.80
N CYS A 108 11.41 7.63 -0.19
CA CYS A 108 11.17 9.07 -0.17
C CYS A 108 10.00 9.47 0.75
N ILE A 109 9.27 8.50 1.30
CA ILE A 109 8.22 8.69 2.29
C ILE A 109 8.84 8.83 3.68
N PRO A 110 8.60 9.94 4.41
CA PRO A 110 9.03 10.09 5.80
C PRO A 110 8.50 8.96 6.67
N GLU A 111 9.30 8.53 7.66
CA GLU A 111 9.01 7.35 8.49
C GLU A 111 7.61 7.39 9.11
N GLU A 112 7.17 8.57 9.57
CA GLU A 112 5.84 8.79 10.16
C GLU A 112 4.67 8.56 9.19
N PHE A 113 4.92 8.58 7.89
CA PHE A 113 3.93 8.34 6.84
C PHE A 113 4.12 6.99 6.13
N GLN A 114 5.15 6.22 6.47
CA GLN A 114 5.37 4.90 5.88
C GLN A 114 4.31 3.89 6.31
N ILE A 115 3.66 4.10 7.46
CA ILE A 115 2.53 3.30 7.91
C ILE A 115 1.34 4.23 8.11
N LEU A 116 0.29 4.00 7.33
CA LEU A 116 -0.95 4.76 7.46
C LEU A 116 -2.10 3.86 7.90
N GLU A 117 -2.96 4.44 8.71
CA GLU A 117 -4.19 3.82 9.18
C GLU A 117 -5.35 4.52 8.51
N TYR A 118 -6.19 3.75 7.82
CA TYR A 118 -7.36 4.28 7.13
C TYR A 118 -8.63 3.55 7.57
N GLU A 119 -9.58 4.29 8.10
CA GLU A 119 -10.81 3.71 8.66
C GLU A 119 -11.86 3.45 7.57
N ASP A 120 -12.50 2.27 7.62
CA ASP A 120 -13.64 1.92 6.79
C ASP A 120 -14.91 2.64 7.28
N ILE A 121 -15.02 3.92 6.95
CA ILE A 121 -16.24 4.70 7.20
C ILE A 121 -17.32 4.22 6.22
N ARG A 122 -18.45 3.74 6.75
CA ARG A 122 -19.59 3.22 5.98
C ARG A 122 -20.67 4.26 5.77
#